data_AF-A0A930SCK0-F1
#
_entry.id   AF-A0A930SCK0-F1
#
_cell.length_a   1.000
_cell.length_b   1.000
_cell.length_c   1.000
_cell.angle_alpha   90.00
_cell.angle_beta   90.00
_cell.angle_gamma   90.00
#
_symmetry.space_group_name_H-M   'P 1'
#
loop_
_entity.id
_entity.type
_entity.pdbx_description
1 polymer ?
#
loop_
_entity_poly.entity_id
_entity_poly.type
_entity_poly.pdbx_seq_one_letter_code
_entity_poly.pdbx_strand_id
1 'polypeptide(L)'
;MITFVNDVFVSNEDAVLYSGEISDLAKDKKSEIENVGKIVIVDMAKPATAVATVPATAIAIKIGKITSAVSTVIGRDGSVKYTPVIDWSNPIQKSAVKSAEFTYHADDTQEKIEVDFANIQDPVKTKIAAGGHSVVFRIIYKDMNTRFRKWTESYEYVTKVGDTPEKVAEGIAALIKKDYKRARVSVAVAAGKITLEALPYDDDDSVPALSPAATVRFAVSTWISFNDEAGIVGIGYSHKFPLPGVVVKKTPGKIYTASPKYVRDREESAMGYNGIINRGFEDYRQFDLPKMDTKLNGEYDAVTILFENMYRTADDLHRLTKQSIEIYPKKDQGAALKTAFGTFFA
;
A
#
# COMPACT_ATOMS: atom_id res chain seq x y z
N MET A 1 5.19 -3.26 -20.30
CA MET A 1 5.01 -3.73 -18.91
C MET A 1 6.35 -4.32 -18.48
N ILE A 2 7.16 -3.56 -17.73
CA ILE A 2 8.46 -4.03 -17.22
C ILE A 2 8.33 -4.06 -15.70
N THR A 3 7.96 -5.20 -15.16
CA THR A 3 8.04 -5.50 -13.74
C THR A 3 8.38 -6.97 -13.67
N PHE A 4 9.64 -7.30 -13.42
CA PHE A 4 10.07 -8.65 -13.04
C PHE A 4 10.48 -8.56 -11.58
N VAL A 5 9.50 -8.60 -10.68
CA VAL A 5 9.76 -8.80 -9.25
C VAL A 5 10.11 -10.27 -9.10
N ASN A 6 11.38 -10.56 -8.86
CA ASN A 6 11.86 -11.93 -8.83
C ASN A 6 11.70 -12.52 -7.43
N ASP A 7 12.05 -11.74 -6.40
CA ASP A 7 12.05 -12.21 -5.01
C ASP A 7 11.55 -11.11 -4.07
N VAL A 8 10.66 -11.46 -3.14
CA VAL A 8 10.15 -10.58 -2.07
C VAL A 8 10.39 -11.24 -0.73
N PHE A 9 11.17 -10.58 0.13
CA PHE A 9 11.50 -11.06 1.47
C PHE A 9 10.90 -10.13 2.52
N VAL A 10 9.87 -10.60 3.22
CA VAL A 10 9.30 -9.91 4.38
C VAL A 10 9.92 -10.48 5.65
N SER A 11 10.47 -9.61 6.50
CA SER A 11 11.04 -9.99 7.79
C SER A 11 10.38 -9.21 8.92
N ASN A 12 9.86 -9.91 9.92
CA ASN A 12 9.21 -9.29 11.09
C ASN A 12 10.10 -9.33 12.34
N GLU A 13 11.39 -9.61 12.17
CA GLU A 13 12.34 -9.84 13.26
C GLU A 13 12.95 -8.53 13.77
N ASP A 14 13.19 -8.45 15.09
CA ASP A 14 13.86 -7.30 15.72
C ASP A 14 15.38 -7.26 15.46
N ALA A 15 15.92 -8.39 14.99
CA ALA A 15 17.26 -8.50 14.45
C ALA A 15 17.15 -9.13 13.07
N VAL A 16 17.06 -8.27 12.04
CA VAL A 16 16.75 -8.70 10.67
C VAL A 16 17.82 -9.62 10.07
N LEU A 17 19.08 -9.50 10.48
CA LEU A 17 20.19 -10.26 9.90
C LEU A 17 20.53 -11.52 10.68
N TYR A 18 20.86 -12.58 9.94
CA TYR A 18 21.60 -13.73 10.43
C TYR A 18 23.06 -13.66 9.95
N SER A 19 24.00 -13.98 10.83
CA SER A 19 25.42 -14.15 10.53
C SER A 19 25.96 -15.41 11.21
N GLY A 20 26.89 -16.09 10.55
CA GLY A 20 27.41 -17.40 10.98
C GLY A 20 27.41 -18.44 9.88
N GLU A 21 27.84 -19.66 10.21
CA GLU A 21 27.87 -20.77 9.24
C GLU A 21 26.45 -21.26 8.96
N ILE A 22 26.10 -21.41 7.68
CA ILE A 22 24.78 -21.91 7.27
C ILE A 22 24.52 -23.32 7.79
N SER A 23 25.58 -24.12 8.00
CA SER A 23 25.48 -25.44 8.62
C SER A 23 24.96 -25.41 10.05
N ASP A 24 25.14 -24.30 10.78
CA ASP A 24 24.72 -24.17 12.19
C ASP A 24 23.20 -24.02 12.34
N LEU A 25 22.52 -23.72 11.24
CA LEU A 25 21.06 -23.73 11.15
C LEU A 25 20.48 -25.15 11.19
N ALA A 26 21.29 -26.18 10.88
CA ALA A 26 20.86 -27.57 10.97
C ALA A 26 20.79 -28.02 12.44
N LYS A 27 19.65 -28.57 12.85
CA LYS A 27 19.38 -29.02 14.23
C LYS A 27 18.96 -30.49 14.27
N ASP A 28 19.04 -31.09 15.45
CA ASP A 28 18.65 -32.49 15.64
C ASP A 28 17.12 -32.65 15.74
N LYS A 29 16.39 -31.57 16.10
CA LYS A 29 14.93 -31.55 16.10
C LYS A 29 14.35 -30.34 15.37
N LYS A 30 13.21 -30.54 14.71
CA LYS A 30 12.45 -29.45 14.06
C LYS A 30 12.05 -28.32 15.01
N SER A 31 11.77 -28.63 16.28
CA SER A 31 11.40 -27.63 17.29
C SER A 31 12.55 -26.73 17.76
N GLU A 32 13.80 -27.10 17.43
CA GLU A 32 15.02 -26.36 17.80
C GLU A 32 15.43 -25.38 16.70
N ILE A 33 14.68 -25.31 15.60
CA ILE A 33 14.92 -24.37 14.50
C ILE A 33 14.61 -22.95 14.97
N GLU A 34 15.62 -22.10 14.92
CA GLU A 34 15.57 -20.68 15.30
C GLU A 34 15.84 -19.80 14.05
N ASN A 35 15.79 -18.47 14.22
CA ASN A 35 16.15 -17.48 13.19
C ASN A 35 15.24 -17.46 11.95
N VAL A 36 14.10 -18.14 11.98
CA VAL A 36 13.07 -18.05 10.94
C VAL A 36 12.68 -16.57 10.73
N GLY A 37 12.56 -16.15 9.48
CA GLY A 37 12.26 -14.76 9.12
C GLY A 37 13.48 -13.86 9.01
N LYS A 38 14.67 -14.27 9.47
CA LYS A 38 15.90 -13.48 9.29
C LYS A 38 16.41 -13.56 7.85
N ILE A 39 17.07 -12.48 7.44
CA ILE A 39 17.74 -12.32 6.16
C ILE A 39 19.19 -12.76 6.28
N VAL A 40 19.61 -13.52 5.28
CA VAL A 40 20.94 -14.07 5.12
C VAL A 40 21.59 -13.39 3.92
N ILE A 41 22.79 -12.87 4.09
CA ILE A 41 23.61 -12.34 3.00
C ILE A 41 24.89 -13.16 2.96
N VAL A 42 25.27 -13.67 1.78
CA VAL A 42 26.51 -14.42 1.58
C VAL A 42 27.33 -13.78 0.47
N ASP A 43 28.66 -13.75 0.65
CA ASP A 43 29.61 -13.53 -0.43
C ASP A 43 29.70 -14.83 -1.25
N MET A 44 29.55 -14.73 -2.57
CA MET A 44 29.65 -15.89 -3.46
C MET A 44 31.04 -16.51 -3.49
N ALA A 45 32.09 -15.81 -3.02
CA ALA A 45 33.41 -16.41 -2.79
C ALA A 45 33.44 -17.36 -1.58
N LYS A 46 32.52 -17.19 -0.63
CA LYS A 46 32.36 -18.02 0.59
C LYS A 46 30.88 -18.26 0.90
N PRO A 47 30.15 -19.03 0.05
CA PRO A 47 28.70 -19.13 0.13
C PRO A 47 28.17 -19.93 1.34
N ALA A 48 29.05 -20.59 2.11
CA ALA A 48 28.69 -21.35 3.30
C ALA A 48 28.54 -20.50 4.57
N THR A 49 29.00 -19.24 4.55
CA THR A 49 29.02 -18.36 5.72
C THR A 49 28.20 -17.10 5.46
N ALA A 50 27.18 -16.88 6.29
CA ALA A 50 26.41 -15.65 6.32
C ALA A 50 27.23 -14.51 6.93
N VAL A 51 27.30 -13.37 6.22
CA VAL A 51 28.11 -12.22 6.63
C VAL A 51 27.25 -11.17 7.32
N ALA A 52 27.78 -10.58 8.40
CA ALA A 52 27.18 -9.40 9.02
C ALA A 52 27.41 -8.13 8.18
N THR A 53 28.47 -8.11 7.36
CA THR A 53 28.78 -7.05 6.43
C THR A 53 29.48 -7.62 5.21
N VAL A 54 29.02 -7.24 4.02
CA VAL A 54 29.59 -7.67 2.75
C VAL A 54 31.03 -7.15 2.62
N PRO A 55 32.02 -8.04 2.38
CA PRO A 55 33.40 -7.62 2.18
C PRO A 55 33.52 -6.66 0.99
N ALA A 56 34.38 -5.65 1.10
CA ALA A 56 34.63 -4.70 0.00
C ALA A 56 35.17 -5.39 -1.28
N THR A 57 35.79 -6.56 -1.13
CA THR A 57 36.31 -7.41 -2.20
C THR A 57 35.25 -8.29 -2.87
N ALA A 58 34.02 -8.35 -2.36
CA ALA A 58 32.98 -9.19 -2.91
C ALA A 58 32.58 -8.71 -4.31
N ILE A 59 32.65 -9.63 -5.28
CA ILE A 59 32.26 -9.38 -6.68
C ILE A 59 30.83 -9.81 -6.98
N ALA A 60 30.29 -10.71 -6.15
CA ALA A 60 28.92 -11.17 -6.22
C ALA A 60 28.41 -11.60 -4.84
N ILE A 61 27.12 -11.38 -4.59
CA ILE A 61 26.45 -11.80 -3.36
C ILE A 61 25.19 -12.61 -3.67
N LYS A 62 24.67 -13.31 -2.66
CA LYS A 62 23.33 -13.90 -2.68
C LYS A 62 22.60 -13.47 -1.41
N ILE A 63 21.32 -13.18 -1.56
CA ILE A 63 20.45 -12.78 -0.45
C ILE A 63 19.41 -13.88 -0.28
N GLY A 64 19.08 -14.24 0.95
CA GLY A 64 18.00 -15.19 1.21
C GLY A 64 17.26 -14.93 2.50
N LYS A 65 16.10 -15.56 2.66
CA LYS A 65 15.30 -15.52 3.88
C LYS A 65 15.19 -16.93 4.46
N ILE A 66 15.47 -17.07 5.76
CA ILE A 66 15.27 -18.33 6.48
C ILE A 66 13.76 -18.57 6.61
N THR A 67 13.24 -19.62 5.99
CA THR A 67 11.80 -19.92 6.00
C THR A 67 11.42 -20.86 7.15
N SER A 68 10.12 -20.97 7.42
CA SER A 68 9.58 -21.96 8.36
C SER A 68 9.51 -23.38 7.80
N ALA A 69 9.73 -23.55 6.48
CA ALA A 69 9.83 -24.85 5.86
C ALA A 69 11.16 -25.52 6.26
N VAL A 70 11.11 -26.82 6.51
CA VAL A 70 12.26 -27.57 7.02
C VAL A 70 12.52 -28.77 6.13
N SER A 71 13.75 -28.89 5.66
CA SER A 71 14.24 -30.06 4.94
C SER A 71 14.82 -31.07 5.93
N THR A 72 14.58 -32.35 5.67
CA THR A 72 15.15 -33.45 6.46
C THR A 72 16.38 -33.97 5.72
N VAL A 73 17.54 -33.88 6.36
CA VAL A 73 18.83 -34.36 5.83
C VAL A 73 19.18 -35.66 6.55
N ILE A 74 19.31 -36.74 5.79
CA ILE A 74 19.68 -38.06 6.31
C ILE A 74 21.14 -38.31 5.97
N GLY A 75 21.98 -38.40 7.00
CA GLY A 75 23.38 -38.75 6.89
C GLY A 75 23.57 -40.21 6.45
N ARG A 76 24.74 -40.52 5.88
CA ARG A 76 25.08 -41.87 5.44
C ARG A 76 25.16 -42.89 6.59
N ASP A 77 25.36 -42.39 7.80
CA ASP A 77 25.35 -43.12 9.07
C ASP A 77 23.93 -43.33 9.64
N GLY A 78 22.89 -42.83 8.95
CA GLY A 78 21.51 -42.88 9.43
C GLY A 78 21.14 -41.75 10.39
N SER A 79 22.05 -40.81 10.68
CA SER A 79 21.72 -39.62 11.46
C SER A 79 20.72 -38.74 10.72
N VAL A 80 19.78 -38.14 11.44
CA VAL A 80 18.75 -37.26 10.87
C VAL A 80 18.95 -35.86 11.42
N LYS A 81 19.10 -34.89 10.52
CA LYS A 81 19.13 -33.47 10.85
C LYS A 81 18.02 -32.74 10.11
N TYR A 82 17.56 -31.65 10.72
CA TYR A 82 16.54 -30.77 10.20
C TYR A 82 17.18 -29.43 9.89
N THR A 83 17.10 -28.99 8.64
CA THR A 83 17.69 -27.72 8.19
C THR A 83 16.57 -26.82 7.67
N PRO A 84 16.47 -25.55 8.12
CA PRO A 84 15.47 -24.65 7.57
C PRO A 84 15.79 -24.40 6.09
N VAL A 85 14.75 -24.37 5.27
CA VAL A 85 14.89 -24.01 3.86
C VAL A 85 15.16 -22.51 3.82
N ILE A 86 16.26 -22.12 3.18
CA ILE A 86 16.54 -20.72 2.87
C ILE A 86 16.03 -20.46 1.46
N ASP A 87 15.09 -19.53 1.34
CA ASP A 87 14.64 -19.03 0.05
C ASP A 87 15.68 -18.04 -0.46
N TRP A 88 16.26 -18.32 -1.63
CA TRP A 88 17.44 -17.61 -2.11
C TRP A 88 17.14 -16.85 -3.39
N SER A 89 17.62 -15.62 -3.45
CA SER A 89 17.66 -14.85 -4.69
C SER A 89 18.60 -15.46 -5.73
N ASN A 90 18.48 -15.02 -6.96
CA ASN A 90 19.58 -15.23 -7.92
C ASN A 90 20.87 -14.53 -7.44
N PRO A 91 22.06 -15.04 -7.82
CA PRO A 91 23.31 -14.34 -7.54
C PRO A 91 23.29 -12.93 -8.16
N ILE A 92 23.76 -11.96 -7.39
CA ILE A 92 23.81 -10.54 -7.75
C ILE A 92 25.26 -10.18 -8.00
N GLN A 93 25.61 -9.90 -9.24
CA GLN A 93 26.95 -9.42 -9.58
C GLN A 93 27.06 -7.92 -9.29
N LYS A 94 28.14 -7.50 -8.62
CA LYS A 94 28.37 -6.08 -8.28
C LYS A 94 28.32 -5.17 -9.51
N SER A 95 28.92 -5.62 -10.61
CA SER A 95 28.94 -4.90 -11.90
C SER A 95 27.58 -4.81 -12.61
N ALA A 96 26.61 -5.63 -12.21
CA ALA A 96 25.29 -5.72 -12.83
C ALA A 96 24.20 -4.96 -12.08
N VAL A 97 24.50 -4.41 -10.90
CA VAL A 97 23.57 -3.61 -10.11
C VAL A 97 23.29 -2.29 -10.84
N LYS A 98 22.01 -1.92 -10.93
CA LYS A 98 21.55 -0.66 -11.52
C LYS A 98 21.18 0.35 -10.46
N SER A 99 20.51 -0.10 -9.40
CA SER A 99 20.16 0.74 -8.26
C SER A 99 19.90 -0.10 -7.02
N ALA A 100 20.14 0.49 -5.85
CA ALA A 100 19.73 -0.02 -4.56
C ALA A 100 19.15 1.14 -3.75
N GLU A 101 17.85 1.09 -3.49
CA GLU A 101 17.12 2.13 -2.78
C GLU A 101 16.74 1.65 -1.39
N PHE A 102 16.96 2.51 -0.39
CA PHE A 102 16.65 2.26 1.02
C PHE A 102 15.68 3.33 1.47
N THR A 103 14.44 2.93 1.75
CA THR A 103 13.37 3.84 2.18
C THR A 103 12.94 3.46 3.58
N TYR A 104 13.03 4.41 4.51
CA TYR A 104 12.54 4.22 5.88
C TYR A 104 11.03 4.37 5.95
N HIS A 105 10.44 3.76 6.96
CA HIS A 105 9.01 3.84 7.25
C HIS A 105 8.51 5.29 7.29
N ALA A 106 7.33 5.51 6.70
CA ALA A 106 6.58 6.75 6.80
C ALA A 106 5.10 6.46 6.96
N ASP A 107 4.40 7.29 7.72
CA ASP A 107 2.96 7.12 7.95
C ASP A 107 2.13 7.47 6.71
N ASP A 108 1.09 6.67 6.48
CA ASP A 108 0.09 6.96 5.47
C ASP A 108 -0.76 8.16 5.90
N THR A 109 -1.10 9.00 4.92
CA THR A 109 -2.01 10.13 5.11
C THR A 109 -3.20 9.97 4.17
N GLN A 110 -4.40 10.09 4.73
CA GLN A 110 -5.64 9.97 3.97
C GLN A 110 -5.90 11.23 3.14
N GLU A 111 -6.67 11.08 2.07
CA GLU A 111 -7.08 12.20 1.23
C GLU A 111 -8.03 13.13 2.00
N LYS A 112 -7.79 14.45 1.91
CA LYS A 112 -8.60 15.47 2.58
C LYS A 112 -9.13 16.50 1.60
N ILE A 113 -10.41 16.87 1.72
CA ILE A 113 -11.02 17.98 0.98
C ILE A 113 -11.64 18.97 1.95
N GLU A 114 -11.27 20.24 1.81
CA GLU A 114 -11.84 21.35 2.56
C GLU A 114 -12.72 22.19 1.63
N VAL A 115 -13.96 22.48 2.04
CA VAL A 115 -14.90 23.31 1.32
C VAL A 115 -15.30 24.50 2.20
N ASP A 116 -14.94 25.70 1.75
CA ASP A 116 -15.16 26.94 2.50
C ASP A 116 -16.39 27.68 1.96
N PHE A 117 -17.44 27.76 2.78
CA PHE A 117 -18.67 28.50 2.47
C PHE A 117 -18.62 29.96 2.95
N ALA A 118 -17.63 30.36 3.76
CA ALA A 118 -17.63 31.68 4.41
C ALA A 118 -17.61 32.85 3.41
N ASN A 119 -17.02 32.64 2.24
CA ASN A 119 -16.82 33.67 1.22
C ASN A 119 -17.90 33.68 0.13
N ILE A 120 -19.08 33.09 0.37
CA ILE A 120 -20.18 33.16 -0.60
C ILE A 120 -20.53 34.62 -0.90
N GLN A 121 -20.55 34.95 -2.18
CA GLN A 121 -20.82 36.30 -2.67
C GLN A 121 -22.31 36.54 -2.96
N ASP A 122 -22.68 37.81 -3.06
CA ASP A 122 -23.98 38.22 -3.58
C ASP A 122 -24.10 37.96 -5.10
N PRO A 123 -25.32 37.73 -5.62
CA PRO A 123 -26.62 37.74 -4.92
C PRO A 123 -26.96 36.42 -4.18
N VAL A 124 -26.11 35.39 -4.29
CA VAL A 124 -26.37 34.05 -3.75
C VAL A 124 -26.48 34.06 -2.23
N LYS A 125 -25.64 34.84 -1.55
CA LYS A 125 -25.70 35.00 -0.09
C LYS A 125 -27.06 35.53 0.38
N THR A 126 -27.56 36.59 -0.26
CA THR A 126 -28.89 37.16 0.02
C THR A 126 -30.00 36.13 -0.21
N LYS A 127 -29.91 35.35 -1.29
CA LYS A 127 -30.87 34.26 -1.57
C LYS A 127 -30.83 33.16 -0.50
N ILE A 128 -29.65 32.73 -0.04
CA ILE A 128 -29.53 31.75 1.06
C ILE A 128 -30.29 32.23 2.30
N ALA A 129 -30.12 33.50 2.67
CA ALA A 129 -30.79 34.09 3.83
C ALA A 129 -32.31 34.23 3.67
N ALA A 130 -32.81 34.36 2.43
CA ALA A 130 -34.24 34.38 2.13
C ALA A 130 -34.92 33.02 2.34
N GLY A 131 -34.16 31.92 2.31
CA GLY A 131 -34.67 30.56 2.54
C GLY A 131 -35.40 29.94 1.34
N GLY A 132 -35.66 28.64 1.41
CA GLY A 132 -36.42 27.87 0.42
C GLY A 132 -35.61 27.35 -0.78
N HIS A 133 -34.32 27.69 -0.87
CA HIS A 133 -33.44 27.21 -1.93
C HIS A 133 -32.68 25.96 -1.50
N SER A 134 -32.23 25.15 -2.46
CA SER A 134 -31.50 23.92 -2.17
C SER A 134 -30.02 24.07 -2.46
N VAL A 135 -29.20 23.87 -1.44
CA VAL A 135 -27.76 23.74 -1.59
C VAL A 135 -27.44 22.26 -1.68
N VAL A 136 -26.94 21.84 -2.84
CA VAL A 136 -26.60 20.45 -3.11
C VAL A 136 -25.09 20.27 -3.01
N PHE A 137 -24.70 19.33 -2.17
CA PHE A 137 -23.31 18.95 -1.94
C PHE A 137 -23.11 17.50 -2.41
N ARG A 138 -22.27 17.31 -3.42
CA ARG A 138 -22.03 15.99 -4.02
C ARG A 138 -20.61 15.53 -3.77
N ILE A 139 -20.49 14.33 -3.24
CA ILE A 139 -19.23 13.58 -3.13
C ILE A 139 -19.17 12.56 -4.28
N ILE A 140 -18.06 12.55 -4.99
CA ILE A 140 -17.82 11.72 -6.17
C ILE A 140 -16.64 10.82 -5.86
N TYR A 141 -16.89 9.53 -5.68
CA TYR A 141 -15.85 8.53 -5.44
C TYR A 141 -15.25 8.06 -6.76
N LYS A 142 -13.91 7.96 -6.80
CA LYS A 142 -13.10 7.68 -8.01
C LYS A 142 -12.27 6.41 -7.89
N ASP A 143 -12.33 5.74 -6.76
CA ASP A 143 -11.56 4.55 -6.42
C ASP A 143 -12.20 3.24 -6.91
N MET A 144 -13.49 3.24 -7.27
CA MET A 144 -14.19 2.06 -7.77
C MET A 144 -14.13 1.95 -9.31
N ASN A 145 -13.45 0.93 -9.84
CA ASN A 145 -13.23 0.71 -11.28
C ASN A 145 -14.41 0.00 -12.01
N THR A 146 -15.32 -0.65 -11.29
CA THR A 146 -16.26 -1.63 -11.88
C THR A 146 -17.61 -1.07 -12.37
N ARG A 147 -17.86 0.24 -12.26
CA ARG A 147 -19.08 0.86 -12.82
C ARG A 147 -18.77 2.15 -13.57
N PHE A 148 -19.13 2.19 -14.86
CA PHE A 148 -19.08 3.37 -15.74
C PHE A 148 -19.86 4.58 -15.20
N ARG A 149 -20.72 4.38 -14.19
CA ARG A 149 -21.32 5.42 -13.36
C ARG A 149 -20.62 5.45 -12.01
N LYS A 150 -19.66 6.37 -11.89
CA LYS A 150 -18.95 6.76 -10.65
C LYS A 150 -19.95 6.81 -9.49
N TRP A 151 -19.66 6.13 -8.38
CA TRP A 151 -20.52 6.19 -7.18
C TRP A 151 -20.53 7.64 -6.67
N THR A 152 -21.72 8.22 -6.56
CA THR A 152 -21.89 9.60 -6.08
C THR A 152 -22.93 9.66 -4.99
N GLU A 153 -22.61 10.34 -3.90
CA GLU A 153 -23.54 10.67 -2.83
C GLU A 153 -23.87 12.15 -2.94
N SER A 154 -25.15 12.48 -3.01
CA SER A 154 -25.62 13.87 -3.07
C SER A 154 -26.42 14.15 -1.83
N TYR A 155 -25.98 15.15 -1.08
CA TYR A 155 -26.63 15.66 0.12
C TYR A 155 -27.31 16.98 -0.25
N GLU A 156 -28.57 17.11 0.13
CA GLU A 156 -29.40 18.26 -0.21
C GLU A 156 -29.83 18.97 1.07
N TYR A 157 -29.37 20.21 1.24
CA TYR A 157 -29.80 21.08 2.34
C TYR A 157 -30.71 22.19 1.81
N VAL A 158 -31.97 22.18 2.26
CA VAL A 158 -32.91 23.26 1.96
C VAL A 158 -32.72 24.39 2.97
N THR A 159 -32.37 25.58 2.48
CA THR A 159 -32.12 26.77 3.29
C THR A 159 -33.39 27.23 3.99
N LYS A 160 -33.22 27.76 5.20
CA LYS A 160 -34.28 28.37 6.00
C LYS A 160 -34.12 29.89 6.04
N VAL A 161 -35.20 30.59 6.34
CA VAL A 161 -35.16 32.04 6.54
C VAL A 161 -34.15 32.38 7.64
N GLY A 162 -33.20 33.27 7.36
CA GLY A 162 -32.13 33.65 8.28
C GLY A 162 -30.97 32.65 8.37
N ASP A 163 -30.84 31.73 7.41
CA ASP A 163 -29.65 30.91 7.29
C ASP A 163 -28.44 31.73 6.86
N THR A 164 -27.30 31.41 7.47
CA THR A 164 -25.99 31.95 7.11
C THR A 164 -25.18 30.85 6.39
N PRO A 165 -24.11 31.19 5.66
CA PRO A 165 -23.23 30.19 5.06
C PRO A 165 -22.71 29.15 6.07
N GLU A 166 -22.49 29.54 7.33
CA GLU A 166 -22.09 28.65 8.41
C GLU A 166 -23.18 27.62 8.73
N LYS A 167 -24.44 28.05 8.87
CA LYS A 167 -25.58 27.14 9.11
C LYS A 167 -25.80 26.18 7.95
N VAL A 168 -25.60 26.65 6.71
CA VAL A 168 -25.65 25.79 5.52
C VAL A 168 -24.55 24.71 5.60
N ALA A 169 -23.31 25.09 5.93
CA ALA A 169 -22.21 24.14 6.08
C ALA A 169 -22.47 23.11 7.20
N GLU A 170 -23.01 23.56 8.34
CA GLU A 170 -23.40 22.69 9.45
C GLU A 170 -24.53 21.73 9.07
N GLY A 171 -25.55 22.23 8.35
CA GLY A 171 -26.66 21.42 7.86
C GLY A 171 -26.21 20.32 6.89
N ILE A 172 -25.32 20.66 5.94
CA ILE A 172 -24.72 19.68 5.03
C ILE A 172 -23.88 18.65 5.80
N ALA A 173 -23.04 19.11 6.73
CA ALA A 173 -22.23 18.21 7.55
C ALA A 173 -23.11 17.25 8.38
N ALA A 174 -24.23 17.71 8.91
CA ALA A 174 -25.18 16.87 9.64
C ALA A 174 -25.83 15.79 8.75
N LEU A 175 -26.15 16.12 7.49
CA LEU A 175 -26.65 15.15 6.51
C LEU A 175 -25.61 14.07 6.22
N ILE A 176 -24.35 14.46 6.01
CA ILE A 176 -23.26 13.50 5.78
C ILE A 176 -23.04 12.60 7.01
N LYS A 177 -23.06 13.16 8.23
CA LYS A 177 -22.92 12.38 9.47
C LYS A 177 -24.04 11.36 9.68
N LYS A 178 -25.25 11.65 9.18
CA LYS A 178 -26.39 10.74 9.29
C LYS A 178 -26.16 9.44 8.52
N ASP A 179 -25.41 9.49 7.42
CA ASP A 179 -25.15 8.34 6.54
C ASP A 179 -23.91 7.53 6.95
N TYR A 180 -23.74 7.29 8.25
CA TYR A 180 -22.54 6.65 8.83
C TYR A 180 -22.31 5.19 8.41
N LYS A 181 -23.37 4.43 8.06
CA LYS A 181 -23.27 2.98 7.79
C LYS A 181 -22.54 2.62 6.50
N ARG A 182 -22.41 3.57 5.58
CA ARG A 182 -21.72 3.42 4.28
C ARG A 182 -20.74 4.57 4.05
N ALA A 183 -20.42 5.29 5.13
CA ALA A 183 -19.52 6.43 5.05
C ALA A 183 -18.15 5.92 4.61
N ARG A 184 -17.60 6.56 3.58
CA ARG A 184 -16.22 6.36 3.12
C ARG A 184 -15.36 7.60 3.40
N VAL A 185 -16.00 8.64 3.93
CA VAL A 185 -15.37 9.87 4.41
C VAL A 185 -15.92 10.20 5.79
N SER A 186 -15.07 10.73 6.65
CA SER A 186 -15.48 11.44 7.86
C SER A 186 -15.72 12.91 7.52
N VAL A 187 -16.55 13.59 8.33
CA VAL A 187 -16.85 15.00 8.13
C VAL A 187 -16.74 15.79 9.43
N ALA A 188 -16.03 16.91 9.36
CA ALA A 188 -15.97 17.93 10.41
C ALA A 188 -16.40 19.28 9.84
N VAL A 189 -16.94 20.15 10.69
CA VAL A 189 -17.33 21.50 10.31
C VAL A 189 -16.85 22.49 11.37
N ALA A 190 -16.25 23.60 10.93
CA ALA A 190 -15.83 24.68 11.80
C ALA A 190 -15.84 26.01 11.03
N ALA A 191 -16.46 27.05 11.60
CA ALA A 191 -16.50 28.40 11.03
C ALA A 191 -16.89 28.45 9.54
N GLY A 192 -17.95 27.72 9.14
CA GLY A 192 -18.42 27.67 7.75
C GLY A 192 -17.55 26.85 6.79
N LYS A 193 -16.56 26.11 7.29
CA LYS A 193 -15.71 25.21 6.50
C LYS A 193 -16.05 23.77 6.78
N ILE A 194 -16.36 23.01 5.73
CA ILE A 194 -16.54 21.56 5.79
C ILE A 194 -15.19 20.91 5.47
N THR A 195 -14.73 20.05 6.36
CA THR A 195 -13.56 19.19 6.16
C THR A 195 -14.04 17.76 5.98
N LEU A 196 -13.72 17.16 4.84
CA LEU A 196 -13.89 15.75 4.56
C LEU A 196 -12.54 15.06 4.58
N GLU A 197 -12.45 13.93 5.25
CA GLU A 197 -11.24 13.09 5.28
C GLU A 197 -11.63 11.67 4.89
N ALA A 198 -10.88 11.06 3.97
CA ALA A 198 -11.08 9.68 3.58
C ALA A 198 -10.94 8.76 4.79
N LEU A 199 -11.88 7.83 4.94
CA LEU A 199 -11.73 6.74 5.89
C LEU A 199 -10.74 5.70 5.34
N PRO A 200 -10.11 4.91 6.22
CA PRO A 200 -9.33 3.75 5.79
C PRO A 200 -10.16 2.87 4.86
N TYR A 201 -9.55 2.42 3.77
CA TYR A 201 -10.16 1.44 2.88
C TYR A 201 -10.15 0.08 3.59
N ASP A 202 -11.29 -0.57 3.75
CA ASP A 202 -11.48 -1.76 4.59
C ASP A 202 -11.88 -3.03 3.81
N ASP A 203 -12.31 -2.91 2.54
CA ASP A 203 -12.67 -4.08 1.70
C ASP A 203 -11.47 -5.04 1.45
N ASP A 204 -10.26 -4.63 1.80
CA ASP A 204 -9.01 -5.37 1.65
C ASP A 204 -8.33 -5.68 3.00
N ASP A 205 -9.04 -5.65 4.13
CA ASP A 205 -8.52 -5.96 5.47
C ASP A 205 -8.36 -7.48 5.74
N SER A 206 -7.72 -8.17 4.80
CA SER A 206 -7.29 -9.55 4.99
C SER A 206 -5.91 -9.79 4.40
N VAL A 207 -5.18 -10.72 5.02
CA VAL A 207 -3.87 -11.12 4.54
C VAL A 207 -4.02 -11.79 3.16
N PRO A 208 -4.91 -12.78 2.95
CA PRO A 208 -5.23 -13.25 1.60
C PRO A 208 -6.38 -12.44 0.95
N ALA A 209 -6.22 -11.13 0.77
CA ALA A 209 -7.25 -10.31 0.13
C ALA A 209 -7.35 -10.55 -1.37
N LEU A 210 -8.58 -10.57 -1.91
CA LEU A 210 -8.81 -10.59 -3.36
C LEU A 210 -8.59 -9.20 -3.98
N SER A 211 -8.96 -8.16 -3.21
CA SER A 211 -8.82 -6.77 -3.60
C SER A 211 -7.40 -6.30 -3.32
N PRO A 212 -6.68 -5.74 -4.32
CA PRO A 212 -5.39 -5.12 -4.08
C PRO A 212 -5.55 -3.86 -3.21
N ALA A 213 -4.45 -3.48 -2.57
CA ALA A 213 -4.32 -2.32 -1.72
C ALA A 213 -4.84 -1.05 -2.39
N ALA A 214 -5.88 -0.47 -1.82
CA ALA A 214 -6.54 0.71 -2.36
C ALA A 214 -6.71 1.82 -1.31
N THR A 215 -7.02 3.00 -1.81
CA THR A 215 -7.35 4.16 -0.98
C THR A 215 -8.61 4.82 -1.48
N VAL A 216 -9.41 5.34 -0.56
CA VAL A 216 -10.59 6.12 -0.94
C VAL A 216 -10.13 7.42 -1.61
N ARG A 217 -10.51 7.58 -2.87
CA ARG A 217 -10.24 8.79 -3.65
C ARG A 217 -11.54 9.43 -4.03
N PHE A 218 -11.67 10.72 -3.77
CA PHE A 218 -12.92 11.42 -4.01
C PHE A 218 -12.72 12.83 -4.55
N ALA A 219 -13.84 13.44 -4.94
CA ALA A 219 -13.93 14.82 -5.35
C ALA A 219 -15.26 15.38 -4.87
N VAL A 220 -15.31 16.69 -4.65
CA VAL A 220 -16.53 17.37 -4.24
C VAL A 220 -16.99 18.31 -5.35
N SER A 221 -18.30 18.39 -5.53
CA SER A 221 -18.97 19.40 -6.33
C SER A 221 -20.14 19.95 -5.54
N THR A 222 -20.32 21.27 -5.53
CA THR A 222 -21.40 21.94 -4.81
C THR A 222 -22.05 22.98 -5.72
N TRP A 223 -23.37 23.11 -5.63
CA TRP A 223 -24.16 24.09 -6.37
C TRP A 223 -25.42 24.45 -5.59
N ILE A 224 -26.10 25.51 -6.01
CA ILE A 224 -27.40 25.89 -5.50
C ILE A 224 -28.47 25.74 -6.59
N SER A 225 -29.65 25.32 -6.19
CA SER A 225 -30.85 25.31 -7.01
C SER A 225 -31.86 26.27 -6.38
N PHE A 226 -32.22 27.29 -7.14
CA PHE A 226 -33.19 28.29 -6.75
C PHE A 226 -34.61 27.76 -6.92
N ASN A 227 -35.50 28.09 -5.99
CA ASN A 227 -36.92 27.71 -6.06
C ASN A 227 -37.80 28.88 -6.56
N ASP A 228 -37.24 30.08 -6.67
CA ASP A 228 -37.91 31.32 -7.07
C ASP A 228 -37.75 31.60 -8.59
N GLU A 229 -37.08 30.72 -9.31
CA GLU A 229 -36.95 30.82 -10.76
C GLU A 229 -38.19 30.29 -11.50
N ALA A 230 -38.65 31.07 -12.48
CA ALA A 230 -39.84 30.76 -13.26
C ALA A 230 -39.71 29.41 -13.98
N GLY A 231 -40.71 28.54 -13.80
CA GLY A 231 -40.79 27.23 -14.45
C GLY A 231 -40.20 26.06 -13.66
N ILE A 232 -39.68 26.30 -12.44
CA ILE A 232 -39.15 25.24 -11.58
C ILE A 232 -40.26 24.64 -10.71
N VAL A 233 -40.62 23.38 -10.99
CA VAL A 233 -41.65 22.62 -10.25
C VAL A 233 -41.04 21.64 -9.24
N GLY A 234 -39.72 21.42 -9.31
CA GLY A 234 -38.96 20.51 -8.44
C GLY A 234 -37.54 21.00 -8.23
N ILE A 235 -37.06 20.90 -7.00
CA ILE A 235 -35.76 21.42 -6.57
C ILE A 235 -34.66 20.35 -6.84
N GLY A 236 -33.45 20.76 -7.26
CA GLY A 236 -32.22 19.97 -7.08
C GLY A 236 -31.46 19.48 -8.33
N TYR A 237 -32.11 19.11 -9.46
CA TYR A 237 -31.39 18.42 -10.56
C TYR A 237 -31.30 19.17 -11.90
N SER A 238 -32.29 19.99 -12.29
CA SER A 238 -32.36 20.62 -13.62
C SER A 238 -31.80 22.04 -13.68
N HIS A 239 -31.61 22.72 -12.55
CA HIS A 239 -31.15 24.12 -12.48
C HIS A 239 -30.01 24.26 -11.48
N LYS A 240 -28.77 24.27 -11.99
CA LYS A 240 -27.55 24.31 -11.18
C LYS A 240 -26.89 25.66 -11.34
N PHE A 241 -26.86 26.42 -10.24
CA PHE A 241 -26.12 27.68 -10.18
C PHE A 241 -24.84 27.48 -9.39
N PRO A 242 -23.73 28.09 -9.83
CA PRO A 242 -22.51 28.09 -9.03
C PRO A 242 -22.78 28.80 -7.69
N LEU A 243 -21.99 28.45 -6.67
CA LEU A 243 -21.91 29.20 -5.41
C LEU A 243 -20.65 30.08 -5.49
N PRO A 244 -20.74 31.34 -5.98
CA PRO A 244 -19.55 32.15 -6.19
C PRO A 244 -18.86 32.44 -4.86
N GLY A 245 -17.54 32.31 -4.82
CA GLY A 245 -16.73 32.49 -3.62
C GLY A 245 -16.56 31.25 -2.75
N VAL A 246 -17.24 30.13 -3.04
CA VAL A 246 -16.91 28.84 -2.42
C VAL A 246 -15.57 28.33 -2.93
N VAL A 247 -14.68 27.98 -2.00
CA VAL A 247 -13.36 27.42 -2.32
C VAL A 247 -13.33 25.95 -1.96
N VAL A 248 -12.98 25.10 -2.93
CA VAL A 248 -12.75 23.66 -2.71
C VAL A 248 -11.25 23.40 -2.80
N LYS A 249 -10.63 23.05 -1.68
CA LYS A 249 -9.20 22.71 -1.61
C LYS A 249 -9.04 21.21 -1.39
N LYS A 250 -8.32 20.55 -2.30
CA LYS A 250 -7.99 19.13 -2.19
C LYS A 250 -6.54 18.96 -1.77
N THR A 251 -6.31 18.18 -0.72
CA THR A 251 -5.00 17.70 -0.28
C THR A 251 -4.93 16.21 -0.59
N PRO A 252 -4.12 15.78 -1.57
CA PRO A 252 -3.94 14.36 -1.88
C PRO A 252 -3.38 13.62 -0.67
N GLY A 253 -3.90 12.42 -0.42
CA GLY A 253 -3.27 11.49 0.52
C GLY A 253 -1.91 11.05 0.00
N LYS A 254 -0.95 10.87 0.90
CA LYS A 254 0.36 10.27 0.61
C LYS A 254 0.37 8.87 1.20
N ILE A 255 0.68 7.92 0.35
CA ILE A 255 0.73 6.51 0.72
C ILE A 255 2.16 6.04 0.60
N TYR A 256 2.65 5.46 1.69
CA TYR A 256 3.99 4.92 1.77
C TYR A 256 4.08 3.66 0.92
N THR A 257 5.19 3.52 0.20
CA THR A 257 5.37 2.45 -0.79
C THR A 257 5.50 1.07 -0.14
N ALA A 258 5.82 1.02 1.15
CA ALA A 258 5.92 -0.19 1.94
C ALA A 258 4.87 -0.26 3.06
N SER A 259 3.71 0.39 2.88
CA SER A 259 2.59 0.18 3.80
C SER A 259 2.17 -1.29 3.76
N PRO A 260 1.68 -1.87 4.87
CA PRO A 260 1.47 -3.32 5.01
C PRO A 260 0.62 -3.95 3.91
N LYS A 261 -0.41 -3.25 3.44
CA LYS A 261 -1.28 -3.74 2.36
C LYS A 261 -0.54 -3.82 1.02
N TYR A 262 0.35 -2.88 0.74
CA TYR A 262 1.20 -2.96 -0.45
C TYR A 262 2.25 -4.06 -0.31
N VAL A 263 2.87 -4.21 0.86
CA VAL A 263 3.83 -5.30 1.11
C VAL A 263 3.18 -6.67 0.88
N ARG A 264 1.95 -6.87 1.37
CA ARG A 264 1.14 -8.06 1.09
C ARG A 264 0.97 -8.29 -0.40
N ASP A 265 0.53 -7.27 -1.14
CA ASP A 265 0.31 -7.39 -2.58
C ASP A 265 1.60 -7.71 -3.36
N ARG A 266 2.75 -7.22 -2.88
CA ARG A 266 4.07 -7.53 -3.45
C ARG A 266 4.47 -8.98 -3.15
N GLU A 267 4.28 -9.43 -1.92
CA GLU A 267 4.50 -10.83 -1.52
C GLU A 267 3.60 -11.79 -2.31
N GLU A 268 2.30 -11.50 -2.43
CA GLU A 268 1.37 -12.29 -3.25
C GLU A 268 1.77 -12.28 -4.74
N SER A 269 2.24 -11.13 -5.25
CA SER A 269 2.72 -11.05 -6.63
C SER A 269 3.98 -11.90 -6.87
N ALA A 270 4.89 -11.97 -5.89
CA ALA A 270 6.08 -12.83 -5.95
C ALA A 270 5.71 -14.32 -5.93
N MET A 271 4.67 -14.72 -5.20
CA MET A 271 4.15 -16.10 -5.26
C MET A 271 3.73 -16.51 -6.68
N GLY A 272 3.16 -15.57 -7.44
CA GLY A 272 2.85 -15.80 -8.85
C GLY A 272 4.08 -16.15 -9.71
N TYR A 273 5.24 -15.55 -9.43
CA TYR A 273 6.50 -15.89 -10.10
C TYR A 273 7.04 -17.26 -9.69
N ASN A 274 6.77 -17.68 -8.45
CA ASN A 274 7.09 -19.02 -7.96
C ASN A 274 6.14 -20.10 -8.50
N GLY A 275 5.30 -19.78 -9.49
CA GLY A 275 4.41 -20.73 -10.15
C GLY A 275 3.07 -20.94 -9.45
N ILE A 276 2.72 -20.12 -8.45
CA ILE A 276 1.47 -20.23 -7.70
C ILE A 276 0.39 -19.38 -8.39
N ILE A 277 -0.46 -20.01 -9.19
CA ILE A 277 -1.45 -19.34 -10.06
C ILE A 277 -2.83 -19.29 -9.39
N ASN A 278 -3.03 -18.50 -8.32
CA ASN A 278 -4.32 -18.48 -7.59
C ASN A 278 -4.98 -17.08 -7.45
N ARG A 279 -4.95 -16.26 -8.51
CA ARG A 279 -5.76 -15.02 -8.57
C ARG A 279 -7.24 -15.24 -8.93
N GLY A 280 -7.66 -16.47 -9.25
CA GLY A 280 -8.94 -16.71 -9.94
C GLY A 280 -10.14 -17.19 -9.10
N PHE A 281 -9.93 -17.88 -7.97
CA PHE A 281 -11.02 -18.61 -7.30
C PHE A 281 -10.80 -18.70 -5.77
N GLU A 282 -11.83 -18.32 -4.99
CA GLU A 282 -11.82 -18.31 -3.52
C GLU A 282 -11.57 -19.69 -2.91
N ASP A 283 -12.11 -20.75 -3.52
CA ASP A 283 -11.98 -22.13 -3.02
C ASP A 283 -10.52 -22.60 -3.03
N TYR A 284 -9.73 -22.29 -4.08
CA TYR A 284 -8.31 -22.65 -4.13
C TYR A 284 -7.42 -21.81 -3.19
N ARG A 285 -7.93 -20.69 -2.65
CA ARG A 285 -7.22 -19.89 -1.65
C ARG A 285 -7.35 -20.44 -0.23
N GLN A 286 -8.41 -21.20 0.06
CA GLN A 286 -8.68 -21.68 1.43
C GLN A 286 -7.89 -22.92 1.84
N PHE A 287 -7.45 -23.75 0.89
CA PHE A 287 -6.90 -25.06 1.23
C PHE A 287 -5.36 -25.12 1.28
N ASP A 288 -4.62 -24.43 0.39
CA ASP A 288 -3.17 -24.69 0.26
C ASP A 288 -2.32 -23.47 -0.22
N LEU A 289 -2.71 -22.23 0.10
CA LEU A 289 -1.83 -21.09 -0.18
C LEU A 289 -0.60 -21.12 0.75
N PRO A 290 0.62 -20.90 0.22
CA PRO A 290 1.76 -20.63 1.06
C PRO A 290 1.48 -19.47 2.00
N LYS A 291 1.86 -19.64 3.26
CA LYS A 291 1.64 -18.63 4.28
C LYS A 291 2.45 -17.38 3.93
N MET A 292 1.78 -16.24 3.85
CA MET A 292 2.42 -14.93 3.76
C MET A 292 3.00 -14.53 5.11
N ASP A 293 4.17 -13.90 5.06
CA ASP A 293 4.86 -13.36 6.23
C ASP A 293 4.42 -11.92 6.55
N THR A 294 3.77 -11.23 5.61
CA THR A 294 3.23 -9.89 5.86
C THR A 294 2.20 -9.86 6.99
N LYS A 295 2.33 -8.89 7.89
CA LYS A 295 1.37 -8.58 8.95
C LYS A 295 0.70 -7.25 8.63
N LEU A 296 -0.63 -7.22 8.56
CA LEU A 296 -1.39 -5.99 8.22
C LEU A 296 -1.24 -4.86 9.24
N ASN A 297 -0.89 -5.19 10.48
CA ASN A 297 -0.55 -4.25 11.54
C ASN A 297 0.96 -4.01 11.69
N GLY A 298 1.77 -4.50 10.74
CA GLY A 298 3.21 -4.28 10.73
C GLY A 298 3.56 -2.85 10.34
N GLU A 299 4.79 -2.45 10.63
CA GLU A 299 5.42 -1.26 10.06
C GLU A 299 6.74 -1.73 9.45
N TYR A 300 6.98 -1.37 8.19
CA TYR A 300 8.10 -1.89 7.40
C TYR A 300 8.97 -0.76 6.88
N ASP A 301 10.28 -0.98 6.81
CA ASP A 301 11.13 -0.25 5.88
C ASP A 301 11.09 -0.96 4.52
N ALA A 302 11.67 -0.36 3.48
CA ALA A 302 11.82 -0.99 2.17
C ALA A 302 13.24 -0.89 1.64
N VAL A 303 13.75 -2.02 1.16
CA VAL A 303 14.98 -2.10 0.37
C VAL A 303 14.62 -2.66 -1.00
N THR A 304 14.93 -1.92 -2.07
CA THR A 304 14.69 -2.34 -3.45
C THR A 304 16.00 -2.38 -4.20
N ILE A 305 16.37 -3.56 -4.72
CA ILE A 305 17.61 -3.77 -5.47
C ILE A 305 17.23 -4.17 -6.89
N LEU A 306 17.72 -3.40 -7.88
CA LEU A 306 17.53 -3.65 -9.30
C LEU A 306 18.87 -4.04 -9.94
N PHE A 307 18.87 -5.14 -10.69
CA PHE A 307 20.08 -5.65 -11.35
C PHE A 307 19.74 -6.40 -12.64
N GLU A 308 20.76 -6.61 -13.48
CA GLU A 308 20.60 -7.30 -14.77
C GLU A 308 21.51 -8.52 -14.86
N ASN A 309 20.91 -9.72 -14.86
CA ASN A 309 21.67 -10.95 -15.02
C ASN A 309 21.78 -11.36 -16.49
N MET A 310 22.99 -11.66 -16.93
CA MET A 310 23.25 -12.16 -18.27
C MET A 310 22.95 -13.65 -18.36
N TYR A 311 22.23 -14.06 -19.41
CA TYR A 311 22.07 -15.47 -19.76
C TYR A 311 22.35 -15.69 -21.25
N ARG A 312 22.76 -16.91 -21.59
CA ARG A 312 22.90 -17.35 -22.97
C ARG A 312 21.60 -17.99 -23.44
N THR A 313 21.04 -17.47 -24.52
CA THR A 313 19.90 -18.12 -25.19
C THR A 313 20.35 -19.37 -25.94
N ALA A 314 19.40 -20.23 -26.32
CA ALA A 314 19.66 -21.38 -27.18
C ALA A 314 20.38 -21.02 -28.51
N ASP A 315 20.15 -19.80 -29.02
CA ASP A 315 20.79 -19.26 -30.23
C ASP A 315 22.17 -18.60 -29.99
N ASP A 316 22.82 -18.88 -28.85
CA ASP A 316 24.13 -18.35 -28.42
C ASP A 316 24.22 -16.80 -28.36
N LEU A 317 23.08 -16.12 -28.29
CA LEU A 317 23.01 -14.69 -28.01
C LEU A 317 23.12 -14.43 -26.51
N HIS A 318 23.88 -13.39 -26.15
CA HIS A 318 23.90 -12.86 -24.79
C HIS A 318 22.71 -11.93 -24.60
N ARG A 319 21.82 -12.27 -23.67
CA ARG A 319 20.69 -11.42 -23.28
C ARG A 319 20.78 -11.06 -21.81
N LEU A 320 20.29 -9.86 -21.48
CA LEU A 320 20.19 -9.36 -20.12
C LEU A 320 18.76 -9.52 -19.63
N THR A 321 18.58 -10.16 -18.48
CA THR A 321 17.31 -10.25 -17.77
C THR A 321 17.32 -9.26 -16.62
N LYS A 322 16.35 -8.35 -16.62
CA LYS A 322 16.10 -7.43 -15.51
C LYS A 322 15.48 -8.20 -14.36
N GLN A 323 16.06 -8.07 -13.17
CA GLN A 323 15.58 -8.69 -11.95
C GLN A 323 15.48 -7.63 -10.85
N SER A 324 14.51 -7.80 -9.96
CA SER A 324 14.42 -7.01 -8.73
C SER A 324 14.24 -7.89 -7.51
N ILE A 325 14.91 -7.52 -6.43
CA ILE A 325 14.72 -8.06 -5.09
C ILE A 325 14.16 -6.96 -4.21
N GLU A 326 13.11 -7.28 -3.48
CA GLU A 326 12.53 -6.39 -2.48
C GLU A 326 12.61 -7.03 -1.11
N ILE A 327 13.12 -6.27 -0.15
CA ILE A 327 13.22 -6.69 1.24
C ILE A 327 12.42 -5.70 2.07
N TYR A 328 11.44 -6.22 2.81
CA TYR A 328 10.58 -5.47 3.72
C TYR A 328 10.89 -5.89 5.14
N PRO A 329 11.94 -5.32 5.75
CA PRO A 329 12.23 -5.59 7.14
C PRO A 329 11.31 -4.76 8.05
N LYS A 330 11.13 -5.20 9.29
CA LYS A 330 10.43 -4.42 10.32
C LYS A 330 11.04 -3.01 10.40
N LYS A 331 10.22 -2.01 10.70
CA LYS A 331 10.64 -0.62 10.93
C LYS A 331 11.93 -0.53 11.76
N ASP A 332 12.80 0.39 11.36
CA ASP A 332 14.14 0.66 11.91
C ASP A 332 15.20 -0.41 11.60
N GLN A 333 14.83 -1.54 10.99
CA GLN A 333 15.79 -2.59 10.61
C GLN A 333 16.38 -2.40 9.20
N GLY A 334 15.83 -1.50 8.38
CA GLY A 334 16.38 -1.17 7.07
C GLY A 334 17.80 -0.58 7.16
N ALA A 335 18.11 0.13 8.26
CA ALA A 335 19.45 0.65 8.53
C ALA A 335 20.47 -0.47 8.72
N ALA A 336 20.10 -1.56 9.41
CA ALA A 336 20.98 -2.72 9.60
C ALA A 336 21.31 -3.40 8.27
N LEU A 337 20.32 -3.54 7.38
CA LEU A 337 20.55 -4.05 6.02
C LEU A 337 21.47 -3.12 5.23
N LYS A 338 21.26 -1.80 5.29
CA LYS A 338 22.12 -0.82 4.61
C LYS A 338 23.57 -0.94 5.08
N THR A 339 23.79 -1.07 6.39
CA THR A 339 25.13 -1.30 6.95
C THR A 339 25.71 -2.63 6.48
N ALA A 340 24.92 -3.70 6.45
CA ALA A 340 25.39 -5.00 6.01
C ALA A 340 25.77 -5.03 4.53
N PHE A 341 25.07 -4.32 3.65
CA PHE A 341 25.50 -4.20 2.26
C PHE A 341 26.77 -3.37 2.07
N GLY A 342 27.14 -2.55 3.07
CA GLY A 342 28.39 -1.79 3.08
C GLY A 342 28.57 -0.97 1.80
N THR A 343 29.70 -1.16 1.12
CA THR A 343 30.04 -0.49 -0.14
C THR A 343 29.76 -1.36 -1.37
N PHE A 344 28.98 -2.43 -1.23
CA PHE A 344 28.67 -3.32 -2.35
C PHE A 344 27.82 -2.63 -3.41
N PHE A 345 26.88 -1.78 -3.00
CA PHE A 345 25.99 -1.02 -3.89
C PHE A 345 26.39 0.46 -4.07
N ALA A 346 27.57 0.86 -3.57
CA ALA A 346 28.05 2.23 -3.60
C ALA A 346 28.66 2.62 -4.96
#